data_AF-A0A850LR99-F1
#
_entry.id   AF-A0A850LR99-F1
#
_cell.length_a   1.000
_cell.length_b   1.000
_cell.length_c   1.000
_cell.angle_alpha   90.00
_cell.angle_beta   90.00
_cell.angle_gamma   90.00
#
_symmetry.space_group_name_H-M   'P 1'
#
loop_
_entity.id
_entity.type
_entity.pdbx_description
1 polymer ?
#
loop_
_entity_poly.entity_id
_entity_poly.type
_entity_poly.pdbx_seq_one_letter_code
_entity_poly.pdbx_strand_id
1 'polypeptide(L)'
;MEKYPRFITFKSEPFDPLELAGETERIVTRKGPDGLERKYVDIYSVPVYRGIATGYAVGCCLRCIYCWTNWSRDFPEKYGKFYSPKELAQRLFRAAEDGVKRWKSYRKIKVNKLRISGSEPTLGKDHLLSVLKFVKDSKYSLFILETNGILLGADRNYVSQLAEFAEKLYVRVSFKAATPEGFTQRTGAIGKFFKLPFKALEYLLDEEIDARAAAMTDPKTMPKEERQILIKKLDKIDPSANYSLTLEEESMDAYEQH
;
A
#
# COMPACT_ATOMS: atom_id res chain seq x y z
N MET A 1 -5.37 17.79 -21.62
CA MET A 1 -5.13 16.69 -20.69
C MET A 1 -3.64 16.50 -20.62
N GLU A 2 -3.01 16.88 -19.51
CA GLU A 2 -1.65 16.43 -19.24
C GLU A 2 -1.61 14.90 -19.34
N LYS A 3 -0.52 14.40 -19.90
CA LYS A 3 -0.38 12.98 -20.23
C LYS A 3 -0.25 12.23 -18.90
N TYR A 4 -1.35 11.64 -18.40
CA TYR A 4 -1.37 10.79 -17.19
C TYR A 4 -0.07 9.96 -17.10
N PRO A 5 0.79 10.19 -16.10
CA PRO A 5 2.07 9.50 -15.97
C PRO A 5 1.85 7.99 -15.99
N ARG A 6 2.38 7.29 -17.00
CA ARG A 6 2.37 5.82 -17.07
C ARG A 6 3.66 5.31 -16.44
N PHE A 7 4.28 4.26 -16.96
CA PHE A 7 5.64 3.89 -16.56
C PHE A 7 6.63 5.04 -16.85
N ILE A 8 7.67 5.14 -16.03
CA ILE A 8 8.72 6.13 -16.19
C ILE A 8 9.88 5.59 -17.03
N THR A 9 10.56 6.49 -17.72
CA THR A 9 11.79 6.26 -18.47
C THR A 9 12.84 7.25 -18.01
N PHE A 10 14.08 7.11 -18.45
CA PHE A 10 15.14 8.09 -18.19
C PHE A 10 14.85 9.51 -18.74
N LYS A 11 13.84 9.67 -19.61
CA LYS A 11 13.37 10.95 -20.14
C LYS A 11 12.10 11.47 -19.47
N SER A 12 11.61 10.78 -18.45
CA SER A 12 10.37 11.19 -17.77
C SER A 12 10.65 12.36 -16.85
N GLU A 13 9.88 13.43 -17.02
CA GLU A 13 9.86 14.55 -16.07
C GLU A 13 9.20 14.11 -14.75
N PRO A 14 9.69 14.60 -13.59
CA PRO A 14 9.04 14.34 -12.32
C PRO A 14 7.61 14.89 -12.27
N PHE A 15 6.70 14.17 -11.62
CA PHE A 15 5.30 14.58 -11.47
C PHE A 15 4.90 14.81 -10.01
N ASP A 16 3.84 15.58 -9.78
CA ASP A 16 3.25 15.72 -8.45
C ASP A 16 2.42 14.47 -8.10
N PRO A 17 2.80 13.70 -7.05
CA PRO A 17 2.09 12.49 -6.70
C PRO A 17 0.71 12.76 -6.09
N LEU A 18 0.43 13.96 -5.55
CA LEU A 18 -0.91 14.30 -5.03
C LEU A 18 -1.87 14.62 -6.17
N GLU A 19 -1.41 15.32 -7.21
CA GLU A 19 -2.20 15.53 -8.43
C GLU A 19 -2.50 14.19 -9.08
N LEU A 20 -1.48 13.34 -9.28
CA LEU A 20 -1.65 11.99 -9.82
C LEU A 20 -2.56 11.12 -8.96
N ALA A 21 -2.54 11.27 -7.63
CA ALA A 21 -3.48 10.59 -6.75
C ALA A 21 -4.92 10.99 -7.09
N GLY A 22 -5.22 12.28 -7.21
CA GLY A 22 -6.54 12.77 -7.58
C GLY A 22 -6.99 12.36 -8.99
N GLU A 23 -6.07 12.29 -9.97
CA GLU A 23 -6.38 11.74 -11.29
C GLU A 23 -6.68 10.24 -11.25
N THR A 24 -5.83 9.48 -10.56
CA THR A 24 -5.95 8.02 -10.44
C THR A 24 -7.23 7.65 -9.71
N GLU A 25 -7.56 8.35 -8.61
CA GLU A 25 -8.78 8.14 -7.83
C GLU A 25 -10.05 8.26 -8.69
N ARG A 26 -10.12 9.26 -9.58
CA ARG A 26 -11.22 9.43 -10.55
C ARG A 26 -11.35 8.27 -11.53
N ILE A 27 -10.27 7.56 -11.84
CA ILE A 27 -10.27 6.40 -12.75
C ILE A 27 -10.67 5.11 -12.01
N VAL A 28 -10.21 4.96 -10.77
CA VAL A 28 -10.33 3.70 -10.00
C VAL A 28 -11.51 3.67 -9.04
N THR A 29 -12.23 4.78 -8.90
CA THR A 29 -13.45 4.86 -8.09
C THR A 29 -14.64 5.33 -8.90
N ARG A 30 -15.85 4.98 -8.45
CA ARG A 30 -17.10 5.52 -8.98
C ARG A 30 -18.19 5.45 -7.91
N LYS A 31 -19.20 6.31 -8.00
CA LYS A 31 -20.39 6.19 -7.15
C LYS A 31 -21.20 4.96 -7.61
N GLY A 32 -21.49 4.06 -6.69
CA GLY A 32 -22.42 2.95 -6.86
C GLY A 32 -23.64 3.10 -5.94
N PRO A 33 -24.63 2.20 -6.06
CA PRO A 33 -25.82 2.22 -5.21
C PRO A 33 -25.50 1.96 -3.73
N ASP A 34 -24.44 1.22 -3.44
CA ASP A 34 -24.01 0.83 -2.09
C ASP A 34 -22.76 1.59 -1.61
N GLY A 35 -22.59 2.84 -2.06
CA GLY A 35 -21.47 3.72 -1.69
C GLY A 35 -20.40 3.87 -2.77
N LEU A 36 -19.22 4.38 -2.39
CA LEU A 36 -18.10 4.56 -3.31
C LEU A 36 -17.51 3.19 -3.68
N GLU A 37 -17.62 2.79 -4.94
CA GLU A 37 -17.00 1.56 -5.45
C GLU A 37 -15.55 1.81 -5.85
N ARG A 38 -14.70 0.79 -5.75
CA ARG A 38 -13.28 0.85 -6.12
C ARG A 38 -12.85 -0.37 -6.94
N LYS A 39 -11.89 -0.18 -7.84
CA LYS A 39 -11.33 -1.23 -8.69
C LYS A 39 -10.32 -2.13 -7.97
N TYR A 40 -10.48 -3.44 -8.14
CA TYR A 40 -9.53 -4.47 -7.71
C TYR A 40 -9.25 -5.44 -8.86
N VAL A 41 -7.98 -5.86 -9.02
CA VAL A 41 -7.60 -6.85 -10.06
C VAL A 41 -8.00 -8.26 -9.68
N ASP A 42 -7.86 -8.61 -8.40
CA ASP A 42 -8.11 -9.95 -7.90
C ASP A 42 -8.29 -9.92 -6.37
N ILE A 43 -8.94 -10.96 -5.84
CA ILE A 43 -9.20 -11.13 -4.41
C ILE A 43 -9.01 -12.62 -4.09
N TYR A 44 -7.91 -12.96 -3.43
CA TYR A 44 -7.59 -14.36 -3.08
C TYR A 44 -6.64 -14.47 -1.90
N SER A 45 -6.50 -15.68 -1.37
CA SER A 45 -5.60 -15.98 -0.25
C SER A 45 -4.20 -16.42 -0.70
N VAL A 46 -3.19 -15.91 0.00
CA VAL A 46 -1.76 -16.17 -0.23
C VAL A 46 -1.07 -16.66 1.04
N PRO A 47 0.04 -17.43 0.93
CA PRO A 47 0.71 -18.03 2.09
C PRO A 47 1.52 -17.02 2.92
N VAL A 48 1.78 -15.82 2.40
CA VAL A 48 2.46 -14.75 3.15
C VAL A 48 1.70 -14.40 4.44
N TYR A 49 2.40 -13.84 5.42
CA TYR A 49 1.87 -13.58 6.77
C TYR A 49 1.26 -14.82 7.45
N ARG A 50 1.73 -16.03 7.10
CA ARG A 50 1.17 -17.32 7.54
C ARG A 50 -0.30 -17.49 7.14
N GLY A 51 -0.67 -17.03 5.94
CA GLY A 51 -2.02 -17.11 5.39
C GLY A 51 -2.81 -15.81 5.53
N ILE A 52 -3.11 -15.15 4.41
CA ILE A 52 -3.85 -13.89 4.38
C ILE A 52 -4.74 -13.78 3.13
N ALA A 53 -5.97 -13.33 3.30
CA ALA A 53 -6.86 -12.99 2.19
C ALA A 53 -6.56 -11.56 1.73
N THR A 54 -6.19 -11.39 0.47
CA THR A 54 -5.73 -10.10 -0.07
C THR A 54 -6.66 -9.61 -1.17
N GLY A 55 -7.09 -8.36 -1.07
CA GLY A 55 -7.65 -7.59 -2.18
C GLY A 55 -6.53 -6.79 -2.87
N TYR A 56 -6.32 -7.02 -4.15
CA TYR A 56 -5.27 -6.36 -4.93
C TYR A 56 -5.82 -5.11 -5.63
N ALA A 57 -5.48 -3.94 -5.11
CA ALA A 57 -5.98 -2.65 -5.58
C ALA A 57 -5.40 -2.26 -6.96
N VAL A 58 -6.19 -1.49 -7.72
CA VAL A 58 -5.80 -0.88 -9.01
C VAL A 58 -5.42 0.59 -8.81
N GLY A 59 -4.41 1.06 -9.55
CA GLY A 59 -3.97 2.45 -9.59
C GLY A 59 -3.12 2.91 -8.41
N CYS A 60 -2.03 3.62 -8.70
CA CYS A 60 -1.09 4.14 -7.71
C CYS A 60 -0.71 5.58 -8.07
N CYS A 61 -0.30 6.37 -7.08
CA CYS A 61 0.23 7.72 -7.27
C CYS A 61 1.76 7.78 -7.40
N LEU A 62 2.44 6.64 -7.51
CA LEU A 62 3.89 6.54 -7.74
C LEU A 62 4.18 5.61 -8.94
N ARG A 63 5.37 5.72 -9.53
CA ARG A 63 5.85 4.90 -10.65
C ARG A 63 7.14 4.18 -10.31
N CYS A 64 7.13 3.48 -9.17
CA CYS A 64 8.32 2.82 -8.64
C CYS A 64 8.98 1.90 -9.69
N ILE A 65 10.27 2.07 -9.94
CA ILE A 65 11.02 1.28 -10.96
C ILE A 65 11.08 -0.22 -10.64
N TYR A 66 10.90 -0.59 -9.37
CA TYR A 66 10.92 -1.98 -8.86
C TYR A 66 9.53 -2.47 -8.41
N CYS A 67 8.44 -1.87 -8.92
CA CYS A 67 7.10 -2.21 -8.44
C CYS A 67 6.68 -3.63 -8.84
N TRP A 68 6.18 -4.41 -7.88
CA TRP A 68 5.59 -5.73 -8.11
C TRP A 68 4.12 -5.72 -8.54
N THR A 69 3.49 -4.54 -8.58
CA THR A 69 2.14 -4.43 -9.15
C THR A 69 2.22 -4.53 -10.67
N ASN A 70 1.32 -5.30 -11.25
CA ASN A 70 1.20 -5.45 -12.70
C ASN A 70 0.78 -4.13 -13.40
N TRP A 71 0.50 -4.20 -14.69
CA TRP A 71 0.06 -3.08 -15.53
C TRP A 71 -1.18 -2.31 -15.01
N SER A 72 -1.92 -2.83 -14.04
CA SER A 72 -3.02 -2.11 -13.38
C SER A 72 -2.58 -0.86 -12.60
N ARG A 73 -1.30 -0.76 -12.24
CA ARG A 73 -0.71 0.48 -11.70
C ARG A 73 -0.73 1.60 -12.73
N ASP A 74 -0.23 1.30 -13.93
CA ASP A 74 0.07 2.29 -14.97
C ASP A 74 -1.13 2.54 -15.88
N PHE A 75 -1.98 1.53 -16.10
CA PHE A 75 -3.15 1.58 -16.97
C PHE A 75 -4.45 1.27 -16.21
N PRO A 76 -4.76 2.00 -15.11
CA PRO A 76 -5.89 1.69 -14.24
C PRO A 76 -7.26 1.70 -14.94
N GLU A 77 -7.38 2.34 -16.09
CA GLU A 77 -8.59 2.33 -16.90
C GLU A 77 -8.87 0.95 -17.51
N LYS A 78 -7.83 0.16 -17.80
CA LYS A 78 -7.93 -1.13 -18.52
C LYS A 78 -8.08 -2.35 -17.62
N TYR A 79 -7.77 -2.23 -16.33
CA TYR A 79 -7.68 -3.36 -15.41
C TYR A 79 -8.68 -3.29 -14.26
N GLY A 80 -9.00 -4.46 -13.72
CA GLY A 80 -9.81 -4.65 -12.53
C GLY A 80 -11.31 -4.49 -12.73
N LYS A 81 -12.05 -4.79 -11.67
CA LYS A 81 -13.51 -4.66 -11.58
C LYS A 81 -13.86 -3.79 -10.39
N PHE A 82 -14.92 -3.01 -10.53
CA PHE A 82 -15.46 -2.22 -9.42
C PHE A 82 -16.19 -3.13 -8.43
N TYR A 83 -15.94 -2.89 -7.16
CA TYR A 83 -16.62 -3.54 -6.05
C TYR A 83 -17.12 -2.47 -5.08
N SER A 84 -18.34 -2.63 -4.57
CA SER A 84 -18.79 -1.84 -3.42
C SER A 84 -17.99 -2.23 -2.17
N PRO A 85 -17.94 -1.38 -1.14
CA PRO A 85 -17.25 -1.70 0.12
C PRO A 85 -17.74 -3.03 0.72
N LYS A 86 -19.06 -3.25 0.70
CA LYS A 86 -19.69 -4.48 1.18
C LYS A 86 -19.27 -5.70 0.35
N GLU A 87 -19.29 -5.58 -0.98
CA GLU A 87 -18.91 -6.68 -1.86
C GLU A 87 -17.44 -7.07 -1.67
N LEU A 88 -16.55 -6.09 -1.57
CA LEU A 88 -15.12 -6.35 -1.31
C LEU A 88 -14.94 -7.07 0.02
N ALA A 89 -15.54 -6.58 1.11
CA ALA A 89 -15.44 -7.22 2.42
C ALA A 89 -15.93 -8.68 2.39
N GLN A 90 -17.09 -8.94 1.78
CA GLN A 90 -17.62 -10.30 1.63
C GLN A 90 -16.72 -11.20 0.78
N ARG A 91 -16.07 -10.66 -0.25
CA ARG A 91 -15.11 -11.42 -1.07
C ARG A 91 -13.82 -11.72 -0.31
N LEU A 92 -13.33 -10.78 0.50
CA LEU A 92 -12.19 -11.02 1.40
C LEU A 92 -12.52 -12.13 2.42
N PHE A 93 -13.73 -12.11 2.99
CA PHE A 93 -14.16 -13.13 3.94
C PHE A 93 -14.25 -14.51 3.28
N ARG A 94 -14.85 -14.59 2.08
CA ARG A 94 -14.89 -15.83 1.30
C ARG A 94 -13.50 -16.33 0.93
N ALA A 95 -12.60 -15.44 0.51
CA ALA A 95 -11.23 -15.80 0.19
C ALA A 95 -10.48 -16.36 1.41
N ALA A 96 -10.72 -15.82 2.61
CA ALA A 96 -10.16 -16.33 3.85
C ALA A 96 -10.72 -17.72 4.22
N GLU A 97 -12.04 -17.91 4.08
CA GLU A 97 -12.69 -19.21 4.30
C GLU A 97 -12.20 -20.29 3.32
N ASP A 98 -12.00 -19.90 2.07
CA ASP A 98 -11.47 -20.74 1.01
C ASP A 98 -10.01 -21.18 1.23
N GLY A 99 -9.25 -20.42 2.02
CA GLY A 99 -7.83 -20.66 2.27
C GLY A 99 -6.94 -20.54 1.03
N VAL A 100 -5.67 -20.93 1.19
CA VAL A 100 -4.66 -20.82 0.13
C VAL A 100 -4.82 -21.96 -0.88
N LYS A 101 -5.47 -21.70 -2.02
CA LYS A 101 -5.75 -22.74 -3.04
C LYS A 101 -4.63 -22.96 -4.06
N ARG A 102 -3.93 -21.89 -4.45
CA ARG A 102 -2.97 -21.86 -5.58
C ARG A 102 -1.72 -22.71 -5.36
N TRP A 103 -1.26 -22.85 -4.12
CA TRP A 103 -0.03 -23.59 -3.79
C TRP A 103 -0.34 -24.77 -2.88
N LYS A 104 -0.16 -26.00 -3.41
CA LYS A 104 -0.56 -27.25 -2.74
C LYS A 104 0.03 -27.41 -1.33
N SER A 105 1.29 -27.05 -1.14
CA SER A 105 2.00 -27.13 0.16
C SER A 105 1.38 -26.25 1.25
N TYR A 106 0.62 -25.22 0.89
CA TYR A 106 0.08 -24.23 1.81
C TYR A 106 -1.43 -24.36 2.07
N ARG A 107 -2.10 -25.36 1.48
CA ARG A 107 -3.56 -25.55 1.62
C ARG A 107 -4.04 -25.82 3.05
N LYS A 108 -3.15 -26.28 3.93
CA LYS A 108 -3.47 -26.54 5.34
C LYS A 108 -3.40 -25.28 6.22
N ILE A 109 -2.93 -24.16 5.67
CA ILE A 109 -2.83 -22.90 6.41
C ILE A 109 -4.25 -22.34 6.62
N LYS A 110 -4.64 -22.17 7.88
CA LYS A 110 -5.84 -21.44 8.25
C LYS A 110 -5.61 -19.95 8.02
N VAL A 111 -6.46 -19.33 7.20
CA VAL A 111 -6.39 -17.89 6.93
C VAL A 111 -7.32 -17.16 7.90
N ASN A 112 -6.75 -16.34 8.77
CA ASN A 112 -7.47 -15.53 9.75
C ASN A 112 -7.15 -14.02 9.65
N LYS A 113 -6.41 -13.62 8.62
CA LYS A 113 -5.98 -12.25 8.37
C LYS A 113 -6.53 -11.78 7.04
N LEU A 114 -6.82 -10.48 6.98
CA LEU A 114 -7.25 -9.79 5.78
C LEU A 114 -6.23 -8.73 5.40
N ARG A 115 -6.17 -8.35 4.13
CA ARG A 115 -5.29 -7.29 3.65
C ARG A 115 -5.86 -6.61 2.42
N ILE A 116 -5.57 -5.32 2.28
CA ILE A 116 -5.55 -4.67 0.96
C ILE A 116 -4.11 -4.27 0.64
N SER A 117 -3.66 -4.67 -0.56
CA SER A 117 -2.29 -4.53 -1.06
C SER A 117 -2.33 -4.24 -2.58
N GLY A 118 -1.19 -4.31 -3.26
CA GLY A 118 -1.04 -4.00 -4.67
C GLY A 118 -0.66 -2.54 -4.87
N SER A 119 -1.45 -1.80 -5.65
CA SER A 119 -1.15 -0.44 -6.13
C SER A 119 -1.05 0.61 -5.00
N GLU A 120 -1.97 1.57 -4.87
CA GLU A 120 -2.08 2.42 -3.68
C GLU A 120 -3.46 2.24 -3.03
N PRO A 121 -3.59 1.37 -2.02
CA PRO A 121 -4.85 1.09 -1.33
C PRO A 121 -5.57 2.28 -0.71
N THR A 122 -4.87 3.36 -0.34
CA THR A 122 -5.49 4.51 0.34
C THR A 122 -6.23 5.45 -0.59
N LEU A 123 -6.10 5.29 -1.92
CA LEU A 123 -6.99 5.93 -2.88
C LEU A 123 -8.44 5.45 -2.64
N GLY A 124 -9.41 6.34 -2.79
CA GLY A 124 -10.81 6.09 -2.48
C GLY A 124 -11.05 6.03 -0.97
N LYS A 125 -10.74 7.11 -0.26
CA LYS A 125 -10.85 7.23 1.22
C LYS A 125 -12.15 6.65 1.77
N ASP A 126 -13.29 7.11 1.25
CA ASP A 126 -14.61 6.66 1.71
C ASP A 126 -14.85 5.16 1.48
N HIS A 127 -14.28 4.62 0.40
CA HIS A 127 -14.35 3.19 0.12
C HIS A 127 -13.57 2.40 1.17
N LEU A 128 -12.30 2.77 1.44
CA LEU A 128 -11.47 2.08 2.42
C LEU A 128 -12.09 2.11 3.82
N LEU A 129 -12.52 3.29 4.29
CA LEU A 129 -13.15 3.45 5.60
C LEU A 129 -14.43 2.59 5.70
N SER A 130 -15.23 2.53 4.64
CA SER A 130 -16.43 1.69 4.61
C SER A 130 -16.12 0.20 4.64
N VAL A 131 -15.04 -0.25 3.97
CA VAL A 131 -14.58 -1.65 4.05
C VAL A 131 -14.14 -1.99 5.47
N LEU A 132 -13.39 -1.09 6.12
CA LEU A 132 -12.91 -1.31 7.48
C LEU A 132 -14.05 -1.43 8.50
N LYS A 133 -15.19 -0.76 8.31
CA LYS A 133 -16.40 -0.98 9.12
C LYS A 133 -16.87 -2.43 9.08
N PHE A 134 -16.99 -3.04 7.89
CA PHE A 134 -17.36 -4.45 7.78
C PHE A 134 -16.32 -5.38 8.41
N VAL A 135 -15.03 -5.02 8.32
CA VAL A 135 -13.94 -5.80 8.92
C VAL A 135 -13.98 -5.72 10.45
N LYS A 136 -14.24 -4.53 11.00
CA LYS A 136 -14.40 -4.27 12.44
C LYS A 136 -15.44 -5.21 13.04
N ASP A 137 -16.57 -5.39 12.36
CA ASP A 137 -17.68 -6.25 12.82
C ASP A 137 -17.49 -7.74 12.49
N SER A 138 -16.37 -8.13 11.87
CA SER A 138 -16.12 -9.50 11.43
C SER A 138 -15.35 -10.35 12.46
N LYS A 139 -15.35 -11.68 12.25
CA LYS A 139 -14.56 -12.65 13.03
C LYS A 139 -13.04 -12.57 12.82
N TYR A 140 -12.58 -11.77 11.85
CA TYR A 140 -11.15 -11.66 11.55
C TYR A 140 -10.50 -10.67 12.51
N SER A 141 -9.33 -11.03 13.03
CA SER A 141 -8.68 -10.28 14.12
C SER A 141 -7.65 -9.26 13.63
N LEU A 142 -7.24 -9.34 12.36
CA LEU A 142 -6.19 -8.49 11.81
C LEU A 142 -6.47 -8.15 10.35
N PHE A 143 -6.38 -6.86 10.06
CA PHE A 143 -6.43 -6.27 8.74
C PHE A 143 -5.15 -5.51 8.48
N ILE A 144 -4.41 -5.92 7.46
CA ILE A 144 -3.17 -5.27 7.04
C ILE A 144 -3.50 -4.27 5.92
N LEU A 145 -3.08 -3.02 6.09
CA LEU A 145 -3.11 -1.99 5.06
C LEU A 145 -1.68 -1.70 4.61
N GLU A 146 -1.35 -2.06 3.37
CA GLU A 146 -0.05 -1.71 2.78
C GLU A 146 -0.20 -0.43 1.96
N THR A 147 0.59 0.60 2.25
CA THR A 147 0.48 1.90 1.59
C THR A 147 1.85 2.49 1.31
N ASN A 148 1.96 3.35 0.29
CA ASN A 148 3.13 4.19 0.09
C ASN A 148 3.16 5.41 1.04
N GLY A 149 2.08 5.68 1.78
CA GLY A 149 2.00 6.75 2.78
C GLY A 149 1.80 8.17 2.22
N ILE A 150 1.72 8.36 0.90
CA ILE A 150 1.59 9.70 0.30
C ILE A 150 0.30 10.40 0.74
N LEU A 151 -0.85 9.71 0.63
CA LEU A 151 -2.14 10.30 1.00
C LEU A 151 -2.27 10.48 2.51
N LEU A 152 -1.83 9.50 3.30
CA LEU A 152 -1.89 9.58 4.76
C LEU A 152 -0.99 10.69 5.33
N GLY A 153 0.19 10.90 4.74
CA GLY A 153 1.08 11.99 5.13
C GLY A 153 0.61 13.38 4.69
N ALA A 154 -0.28 13.45 3.71
CA ALA A 154 -0.86 14.70 3.21
C ALA A 154 -2.16 15.09 3.93
N ASP A 155 -2.90 14.11 4.47
CA ASP A 155 -4.18 14.32 5.17
C ASP A 155 -4.18 13.63 6.54
N ARG A 156 -3.83 14.38 7.60
CA ARG A 156 -3.87 13.87 8.98
C ARG A 156 -5.28 13.43 9.40
N ASN A 157 -6.32 14.11 8.91
CA ASN A 157 -7.71 13.74 9.20
C ASN A 157 -8.11 12.40 8.53
N TYR A 158 -7.40 11.94 7.51
CA TYR A 158 -7.53 10.56 7.06
C TYR A 158 -7.04 9.59 8.13
N VAL A 159 -5.87 9.85 8.71
CA VAL A 159 -5.31 9.00 9.76
C VAL A 159 -6.17 9.00 11.02
N SER A 160 -6.67 10.16 11.47
CA SER A 160 -7.59 10.24 12.61
C SER A 160 -8.89 9.44 12.40
N GLN A 161 -9.38 9.32 11.15
CA GLN A 161 -10.52 8.45 10.85
C GLN A 161 -10.16 6.96 10.83
N LEU A 162 -8.91 6.61 10.52
CA LEU A 162 -8.43 5.23 10.61
C LEU A 162 -8.34 4.74 12.06
N ALA A 163 -8.18 5.66 13.03
CA ALA A 163 -8.09 5.34 14.46
C ALA A 163 -9.34 4.60 14.97
N GLU A 164 -10.52 4.80 14.36
CA GLU A 164 -11.75 4.04 14.65
C GLU A 164 -11.55 2.51 14.53
N PHE A 165 -10.56 2.08 13.75
CA PHE A 165 -10.27 0.69 13.42
C PHE A 165 -8.98 0.16 14.04
N ALA A 166 -8.30 0.93 14.89
CA ALA A 166 -6.97 0.63 15.42
C ALA A 166 -6.85 -0.77 16.05
N GLU A 167 -7.90 -1.25 16.73
CA GLU A 167 -7.93 -2.58 17.37
C GLU A 167 -7.59 -3.74 16.41
N LYS A 168 -7.97 -3.62 15.13
CA LYS A 168 -7.77 -4.66 14.12
C LYS A 168 -6.86 -4.20 12.97
N LEU A 169 -6.45 -2.95 12.93
CA LEU A 169 -5.74 -2.35 11.81
C LEU A 169 -4.24 -2.34 12.07
N TYR A 170 -3.49 -2.97 11.15
CA TYR A 170 -2.04 -2.87 11.07
C TYR A 170 -1.65 -2.16 9.78
N VAL A 171 -0.90 -1.07 9.86
CA VAL A 171 -0.50 -0.27 8.69
C VAL A 171 0.99 -0.44 8.39
N ARG A 172 1.29 -0.94 7.19
CA ARG A 172 2.64 -1.08 6.69
C ARG A 172 2.93 0.06 5.71
N VAL A 173 3.76 1.01 6.12
CA VAL A 173 4.14 2.17 5.30
C VAL A 173 5.42 1.86 4.54
N SER A 174 5.33 1.83 3.20
CA SER A 174 6.45 1.47 2.34
C SER A 174 7.26 2.69 1.90
N PHE A 175 8.38 2.92 2.56
CA PHE A 175 9.35 3.97 2.28
C PHE A 175 10.14 3.67 1.02
N LYS A 176 10.06 4.58 0.05
CA LYS A 176 10.74 4.44 -1.25
C LYS A 176 12.11 5.12 -1.28
N ALA A 177 12.40 6.00 -0.33
CA ALA A 177 13.64 6.78 -0.26
C ALA A 177 13.82 7.46 1.09
N ALA A 178 15.05 7.87 1.38
CA ALA A 178 15.42 8.74 2.50
C ALA A 178 15.90 10.13 2.04
N THR A 179 16.11 10.34 0.74
CA THR A 179 16.49 11.62 0.12
C THR A 179 15.51 12.04 -0.98
N PRO A 180 15.39 13.36 -1.27
CA PRO A 180 14.59 13.85 -2.39
C PRO A 180 15.02 13.26 -3.75
N GLU A 181 16.31 13.13 -3.98
CA GLU A 181 16.90 12.66 -5.24
C GLU A 181 16.57 11.19 -5.44
N GLY A 182 16.79 10.36 -4.40
CA GLY A 182 16.47 8.95 -4.43
C GLY A 182 14.97 8.70 -4.60
N PHE A 183 14.13 9.56 -4.01
CA PHE A 183 12.68 9.49 -4.20
C PHE A 183 12.28 9.76 -5.65
N THR A 184 12.82 10.82 -6.24
CA THR A 184 12.57 11.17 -7.64
C THR A 184 13.02 10.07 -8.58
N GLN A 185 14.26 9.61 -8.42
CA GLN A 185 14.84 8.56 -9.26
C GLN A 185 14.04 7.25 -9.19
N ARG A 186 13.64 6.83 -7.99
CA ARG A 186 12.97 5.54 -7.82
C ARG A 186 11.49 5.57 -8.14
N THR A 187 10.80 6.69 -7.96
CA THR A 187 9.33 6.76 -8.04
C THR A 187 8.79 7.60 -9.19
N GLY A 188 9.62 8.45 -9.79
CA GLY A 188 9.22 9.45 -10.77
C GLY A 188 8.47 10.66 -10.18
N ALA A 189 8.20 10.68 -8.88
CA ALA A 189 7.51 11.80 -8.25
C ALA A 189 8.49 12.90 -7.81
N ILE A 190 8.03 14.15 -7.74
CA ILE A 190 8.86 15.28 -7.30
C ILE A 190 9.44 15.02 -5.91
N GLY A 191 10.77 15.15 -5.80
CA GLY A 191 11.54 14.79 -4.61
C GLY A 191 11.04 15.38 -3.29
N LYS A 192 10.44 16.59 -3.28
CA LYS A 192 9.91 17.24 -2.07
C LYS A 192 8.91 16.38 -1.29
N PHE A 193 8.21 15.47 -1.97
CA PHE A 193 7.17 14.60 -1.40
C PHE A 193 7.71 13.39 -0.65
N PHE A 194 9.02 13.11 -0.68
CA PHE A 194 9.63 12.02 0.08
C PHE A 194 9.39 12.11 1.59
N LYS A 195 9.02 13.30 2.10
CA LYS A 195 8.69 13.55 3.51
C LYS A 195 7.31 13.02 3.90
N LEU A 196 6.37 12.86 2.96
CA LEU A 196 5.00 12.47 3.28
C LEU A 196 4.91 11.07 3.92
N PRO A 197 5.62 10.02 3.44
CA PRO A 197 5.60 8.72 4.12
C PRO A 197 6.11 8.77 5.56
N PHE A 198 7.07 9.66 5.88
CA PHE A 198 7.53 9.88 7.26
C PHE A 198 6.43 10.51 8.12
N LYS A 199 5.75 11.55 7.60
CA LYS A 199 4.58 12.13 8.27
C LYS A 199 3.45 11.13 8.46
N ALA A 200 3.23 10.25 7.48
CA ALA A 200 2.21 9.21 7.59
C ALA A 200 2.49 8.29 8.79
N LEU A 201 3.74 7.82 8.94
CA LEU A 201 4.14 7.00 10.07
C LEU A 201 3.98 7.74 11.40
N GLU A 202 4.45 9.00 11.47
CA GLU A 202 4.27 9.86 12.64
C GLU A 202 2.78 9.99 13.02
N TYR A 203 1.92 10.33 12.07
CA TYR A 203 0.48 10.47 12.31
C TYR A 203 -0.20 9.16 12.71
N LEU A 204 0.23 8.02 12.16
CA LEU A 204 -0.33 6.71 12.52
C LEU A 204 -0.01 6.37 13.98
N LEU A 205 1.24 6.61 14.39
CA LEU A 205 1.69 6.34 15.75
C LEU A 205 1.10 7.32 16.77
N ASP A 206 0.95 8.60 16.41
CA ASP A 206 0.26 9.61 17.22
C ASP A 206 -1.19 9.21 17.54
N GLU A 207 -1.85 8.53 16.60
CA GLU A 207 -3.24 8.04 16.72
C GLU A 207 -3.31 6.61 17.28
N GLU A 208 -2.21 6.09 17.83
CA GLU A 208 -2.09 4.76 18.44
C GLU A 208 -2.48 3.59 17.50
N ILE A 209 -2.36 3.79 16.18
CA ILE A 209 -2.55 2.74 15.18
C ILE A 209 -1.26 1.93 15.07
N ASP A 210 -1.37 0.60 15.17
CA ASP A 210 -0.21 -0.29 14.99
C ASP A 210 0.34 -0.13 13.57
N ALA A 211 1.55 0.42 13.47
CA ALA A 211 2.17 0.76 12.20
C ALA A 211 3.66 0.46 12.20
N ARG A 212 4.18 0.03 11.04
CA ARG A 212 5.61 -0.23 10.82
C ARG A 212 6.09 0.29 9.49
N ALA A 213 7.36 0.69 9.49
CA ALA A 213 8.08 1.01 8.28
C ALA A 213 8.50 -0.26 7.52
N ALA A 214 8.35 -0.20 6.21
CA ALA A 214 8.87 -1.17 5.25
C ALA A 214 9.67 -0.45 4.16
N ALA A 215 10.69 -1.10 3.59
CA ALA A 215 11.46 -0.50 2.49
C ALA A 215 12.14 -1.55 1.60
N MET A 216 12.28 -1.23 0.30
CA MET A 216 13.18 -1.94 -0.60
C MET A 216 14.60 -1.42 -0.37
N THR A 217 15.42 -2.20 0.33
CA THR A 217 16.77 -1.79 0.75
C THR A 217 17.88 -2.49 -0.02
N ASP A 218 17.53 -3.23 -1.09
CA ASP A 218 18.50 -3.82 -2.00
C ASP A 218 19.50 -2.75 -2.48
N PRO A 219 20.82 -2.96 -2.30
CA PRO A 219 21.86 -1.99 -2.70
C PRO A 219 21.82 -1.55 -4.17
N LYS A 220 21.21 -2.35 -5.06
CA LYS A 220 20.99 -1.98 -6.47
C LYS A 220 19.96 -0.86 -6.64
N THR A 221 19.12 -0.64 -5.63
CA THR A 221 18.06 0.37 -5.63
C THR A 221 18.30 1.46 -4.60
N MET A 222 18.69 1.10 -3.37
CA MET A 222 18.95 2.01 -2.27
C MET A 222 20.39 1.85 -1.79
N PRO A 223 21.26 2.86 -1.99
CA PRO A 223 22.62 2.83 -1.46
C PRO A 223 22.63 2.59 0.05
N LYS A 224 23.67 1.92 0.55
CA LYS A 224 23.78 1.58 1.98
C LYS A 224 23.75 2.84 2.85
N GLU A 225 24.35 3.92 2.38
CA GLU A 225 24.37 5.22 3.06
C GLU A 225 22.97 5.80 3.17
N GLU A 226 22.15 5.67 2.12
CA GLU A 226 20.76 6.10 2.14
C GLU A 226 19.91 5.26 3.10
N ARG A 227 20.14 3.93 3.15
CA ARG A 227 19.51 3.05 4.15
C ARG A 227 19.83 3.51 5.58
N GLN A 228 21.07 3.90 5.87
CA GLN A 228 21.43 4.42 7.19
C GLN A 228 20.71 5.75 7.49
N ILE A 229 20.52 6.61 6.50
CA ILE A 229 19.73 7.84 6.65
C ILE A 229 18.26 7.51 6.92
N LEU A 230 17.69 6.51 6.23
CA LEU A 230 16.32 6.04 6.45
C LEU A 230 16.13 5.61 7.91
N ILE A 231 16.97 4.70 8.39
CA ILE A 231 16.92 4.19 9.78
C ILE A 231 16.99 5.34 10.78
N LYS A 232 17.98 6.24 10.64
CA LYS A 232 18.12 7.41 11.52
C LYS A 232 16.90 8.33 11.53
N LYS A 233 16.15 8.42 10.42
CA LYS A 233 14.92 9.21 10.36
C LYS A 233 13.75 8.46 11.02
N LEU A 234 13.65 7.16 10.80
CA LEU A 234 12.61 6.32 11.40
C LEU A 234 12.77 6.22 12.92
N ASP A 235 13.99 6.01 13.43
CA ASP A 235 14.28 5.97 14.87
C ASP A 235 14.03 7.31 15.58
N LYS A 236 13.92 8.42 14.84
CA LYS A 236 13.47 9.70 15.42
C LYS A 236 11.96 9.77 15.60
N ILE A 237 11.21 9.05 14.77
CA ILE A 237 9.75 9.01 14.81
C ILE A 237 9.30 7.97 15.84
N ASP A 238 9.91 6.79 15.82
CA ASP A 238 9.65 5.72 16.76
C ASP A 238 10.98 5.17 17.31
N PRO A 239 11.51 5.80 18.37
CA PRO A 239 12.77 5.38 19.00
C PRO A 239 12.73 3.97 19.59
N SER A 240 11.53 3.44 19.86
CA SER A 240 11.34 2.14 20.51
C SER A 240 11.40 0.97 19.52
N ALA A 241 11.13 1.22 18.24
CA ALA A 241 11.09 0.17 17.22
C ALA A 241 12.45 -0.43 16.88
N ASN A 242 13.56 0.29 17.05
CA ASN A 242 14.90 -0.13 16.65
C ASN A 242 14.94 -0.61 15.18
N TYR A 243 14.74 0.32 14.23
CA TYR A 243 14.61 -0.01 12.80
C TYR A 243 15.89 -0.59 12.19
N SER A 244 17.02 -0.52 12.88
CA SER A 244 18.22 -1.25 12.47
C SER A 244 18.01 -2.78 12.39
N LEU A 245 17.10 -3.32 13.20
CA LEU A 245 16.77 -4.75 13.29
C LEU A 245 15.34 -5.08 12.84
N THR A 246 14.41 -4.14 12.95
CA THR A 246 12.97 -4.40 12.77
C THR A 246 12.37 -3.81 11.49
N LEU A 247 13.15 -3.05 10.71
CA LEU A 247 12.69 -2.56 9.41
C LEU A 247 12.25 -3.75 8.56
N GLU A 248 11.02 -3.70 8.04
CA GLU A 248 10.51 -4.74 7.16
C GLU A 248 11.12 -4.58 5.76
N GLU A 249 12.27 -5.20 5.57
CA GLU A 249 13.06 -5.09 4.34
C GLU A 249 12.55 -6.01 3.23
N GLU A 250 12.47 -5.45 2.02
CA GLU A 250 12.19 -6.16 0.78
C GLU A 250 13.47 -6.22 -0.06
N SER A 251 13.69 -7.33 -0.75
CA SER A 251 14.79 -7.52 -1.71
C SER A 251 14.24 -7.74 -3.11
N MET A 252 14.99 -7.33 -4.15
CA MET A 252 14.63 -7.72 -5.51
C MET A 252 14.94 -9.20 -5.70
N ASP A 253 13.91 -10.01 -5.96
CA ASP A 253 14.13 -11.33 -6.52
C ASP A 253 14.86 -11.16 -7.86
N ALA A 254 16.00 -11.84 -8.02
CA ALA A 254 16.59 -11.97 -9.33
C ALA A 254 15.55 -12.68 -10.20
N TYR A 255 15.03 -12.00 -11.23
CA TYR A 255 14.28 -12.71 -12.26
C TYR A 255 15.16 -13.86 -12.73
N GLU A 256 14.72 -15.11 -12.52
CA GLU A 256 15.24 -16.22 -13.30
C GLU A 256 14.95 -15.86 -14.75
N GLN A 257 16.01 -15.59 -15.51
CA GLN A 257 15.92 -15.46 -16.95
C GLN A 257 15.53 -16.84 -17.46
N HIS A 258 14.23 -17.03 -17.73
CA HIS A 258 13.74 -18.13 -18.53
C HIS A 258 13.84 -17.76 -20.02
#